data_AF-A0A965HMF2-F1
#
_entry.id   AF-A0A965HMF2-F1
#
_cell.length_a   1.000
_cell.length_b   1.000
_cell.length_c   1.000
_cell.angle_alpha   90.00
_cell.angle_beta   90.00
_cell.angle_gamma   90.00
#
_symmetry.space_group_name_H-M   'P 1'
#
loop_
_entity.id
_entity.type
_entity.pdbx_description
1 polymer ?
#
loop_
_entity_poly.entity_id
_entity_poly.type
_entity_poly.pdbx_seq_one_letter_code
_entity_poly.pdbx_strand_id
1 'polypeptide(L)' 'MSLTLSHYLVLGAILFAISIVGIFLNRKNVIILLMAI' A
#
# COMPACT_ATOMS: atom_id res chain seq x y z
N MET A 1 14.85 11.33 19.03
CA MET A 1 14.67 10.79 17.67
C MET A 1 13.29 11.20 17.20
N SER A 2 13.17 12.35 16.54
CA SER A 2 11.87 12.85 16.08
C SER A 2 11.51 12.17 14.75
N LEU A 3 10.34 11.54 14.72
CA LEU A 3 9.72 11.12 13.47
C LEU A 3 9.41 12.35 12.64
N THR A 4 10.17 12.56 11.58
CA THR A 4 9.94 13.66 10.64
C THR A 4 8.81 13.30 9.68
N LEU A 5 8.16 14.32 9.11
CA LEU A 5 7.09 14.15 8.13
C LEU A 5 7.46 13.17 7.00
N SER A 6 8.73 13.17 6.59
CA SER A 6 9.28 12.24 5.59
C SER A 6 9.10 10.76 5.94
N HIS A 7 9.17 10.38 7.23
CA HIS A 7 8.98 8.99 7.64
C HIS A 7 7.55 8.52 7.39
N TYR A 8 6.56 9.37 7.65
CA TYR A 8 5.15 9.07 7.39
C TYR A 8 4.85 9.00 5.88
N LEU A 9 5.44 9.89 5.07
CA LEU A 9 5.29 9.84 3.61
C LEU A 9 5.93 8.57 3.01
N VAL A 10 7.13 8.21 3.47
CA VAL A 10 7.82 7.00 2.99
C VAL A 10 7.05 5.75 3.40
N LEU A 11 6.55 5.68 4.63
CA LEU A 11 5.73 4.55 5.08
C LEU A 11 4.45 4.42 4.23
N GLY A 12 3.75 5.53 3.99
CA GLY A 12 2.57 5.54 3.13
C GLY A 12 2.86 5.10 1.70
N ALA A 13 3.99 5.56 1.12
CA ALA A 13 4.42 5.16 -0.21
C ALA A 13 4.74 3.65 -0.31
N ILE A 14 5.38 3.09 0.71
CA ILE A 14 5.69 1.65 0.78
C ILE A 14 4.41 0.83 0.86
N LEU A 15 3.48 1.19 1.74
CA LEU A 15 2.21 0.49 1.89
C LEU A 15 1.38 0.55 0.61
N PHE A 16 1.34 1.70 -0.06
CA PHE A 16 0.66 1.86 -1.35
C PHE A 16 1.27 0.99 -2.45
N ALA A 17 2.61 0.93 -2.53
CA ALA A 17 3.30 0.09 -3.50
C ALA A 17 3.00 -1.41 -3.28
N ILE A 18 2.95 -1.87 -2.03
CA ILE A 18 2.60 -3.27 -1.70
C ILE A 18 1.17 -3.58 -2.11
N SER A 19 0.22 -2.67 -1.86
CA SER A 19 -1.17 -2.84 -2.28
C SER A 19 -1.31 -3.00 -3.80
N ILE A 20 -0.60 -2.18 -4.60
CA ILE A 20 -0.61 -2.29 -6.08
C ILE A 20 -0.07 -3.64 -6.53
N VAL A 21 1.05 -4.08 -5.94
CA VAL A 21 1.66 -5.38 -6.27
C VAL A 21 0.73 -6.54 -5.89
N GLY A 22 0.05 -6.44 -4.74
CA GLY A 22 -0.95 -7.40 -4.30
C GLY A 22 -2.15 -7.52 -5.26
N ILE A 23 -2.63 -6.41 -5.82
CA ILE A 23 -3.71 -6.38 -6.83
C ILE A 23 -3.28 -7.12 -8.10
N PHE A 24 -2.06 -6.88 -8.59
CA PHE A 24 -1.55 -7.53 -9.80
C PHE A 24 -1.33 -9.04 -9.63
N LEU A 25 -0.79 -9.46 -8.48
CA LEU A 25 -0.60 -10.87 -8.16
C LEU A 25 -1.93 -11.63 -8.08
N ASN A 26 -2.97 -10.98 -7.57
CA ASN A 26 -4.23 -11.63 -7.23
C ASN A 26 -5.39 -11.24 -8.16
N ARG A 27 -5.14 -11.23 -9.48
CA ARG A 27 -6.06 -10.78 -10.55
C ARG A 27 -7.49 -11.35 -10.55
N LYS A 28 -7.78 -12.42 -9.79
CA LYS A 28 -9.12 -13.03 -9.68
C LYS A 28 -9.89 -12.62 -8.43
N ASN A 29 -9.25 -11.94 -7.47
CA ASN A 29 -9.81 -11.67 -6.15
C ASN A 29 -10.22 -10.19 -6.03
N VAL A 30 -11.47 -9.89 -6.40
CA VAL A 30 -12.09 -8.55 -6.28
C VAL A 30 -12.11 -8.04 -4.83
N ILE A 31 -12.03 -8.95 -3.85
CA ILE A 31 -11.91 -8.62 -2.41
C ILE A 31 -10.63 -7.80 -2.11
N ILE A 32 -9.53 -8.05 -2.82
CA ILE A 32 -8.28 -7.29 -2.65
C ILE A 32 -8.39 -5.88 -3.24
N LEU A 33 -9.19 -5.71 -4.29
CA LEU A 33 -9.53 -4.39 -4.81
C LEU A 33 -10.39 -3.60 -3.80
N LEU A 34 -11.32 -4.28 -3.11
CA LEU A 34 -12.16 -3.67 -2.05
C LEU A 34 -11.39 -3.33 -0.77
N MET A 35 -10.32 -4.07 -0.43
CA MET A 35 -9.43 -3.74 0.70
C MET A 35 -8.43 -2.62 0.39
N ALA A 36 -8.25 -2.27 -0.89
CA ALA A 36 -7.33 -1.22 -1.34
C ALA A 36 -7.99 0.17 -1.42
N ILE A 37 -9.31 0.25 -1.25
CA ILE A 37 -10.13 1.49 -1.17
C ILE A 37 -10.45 1.75 0.30
#